data_AF-A0A250KW42-F1
#
_entry.id   AF-A0A250KW42-F1
#
_cell.length_a   1.000
_cell.length_b   1.000
_cell.length_c   1.000
_cell.angle_alpha   90.00
_cell.angle_beta   90.00
_cell.angle_gamma   90.00
#
_symmetry.space_group_name_H-M   'P 1'
#
loop_
_entity.id
_entity.type
_entity.pdbx_description
1 polymer ?
#
loop_
_entity_poly.entity_id
_entity_poly.type
_entity_poly.pdbx_seq_one_letter_code
_entity_poly.pdbx_strand_id
1 'polypeptide(L)'
;MLKSFVEQLSLSRQMYLAMGVGIVGVASVAFMGIKTAGENDGITGVIVTAFSASLAMLAFAAYLGRLSAKRAEKLVDALTAMAAGDFTRNISLEGKDEFSWMAWKCGTVVKNLAGMVRDIAKDAEQVAAAAEELSTITEQSRQRVFNQNQQTEQVASAMTEMSATVHEVARNASHAAGAAQDATAQAQNGTSVVRHTIESINGLAVEVEKTSEAINKLKEDSVAIGAVLDVIRGIAEQTNLLALNAAIEAARAGEQGRGFAVVADEVRTLASRTQQSTREIQGMIERLQTGANQAVSAMLQGKSAARNSVDQAMNAGQSLETINRFIDTIKDMNTQIAAAAEEQSITAEEINRNIVTISSISHETAQGSEQTAAASEELARLASHLQEQVGRFKIR
;
A
#
# COMPACT_ATOMS: atom_id res chain seq x y z
N MET A 1 -1.26 31.45 -94.01
CA MET A 1 -1.89 30.13 -94.21
C MET A 1 -0.85 29.01 -94.40
N LEU A 2 0.09 29.12 -95.36
CA LEU A 2 1.13 28.09 -95.57
C LEU A 2 2.06 27.91 -94.34
N LYS A 3 2.45 29.01 -93.70
CA LYS A 3 3.29 29.00 -92.48
C LYS A 3 2.65 28.22 -91.33
N SER A 4 1.38 28.47 -91.01
CA SER A 4 0.67 27.78 -89.93
C SER A 4 0.39 26.31 -90.27
N PHE A 5 0.22 25.97 -91.54
CA PHE A 5 0.07 24.58 -92.00
C PHE A 5 1.38 23.80 -91.81
N VAL A 6 2.50 24.38 -92.27
CA VAL A 6 3.85 23.81 -92.12
C VAL A 6 4.23 23.65 -90.64
N GLU A 7 3.87 24.62 -89.79
CA GLU A 7 4.08 24.56 -88.33
C GLU A 7 3.29 23.44 -87.61
N GLN A 8 2.29 22.84 -88.25
CA GLN A 8 1.52 21.72 -87.68
C GLN A 8 1.93 20.35 -88.24
N LEU A 9 2.79 20.31 -89.26
CA LEU A 9 3.28 19.09 -89.86
C LEU A 9 4.41 18.49 -89.01
N SER A 10 4.44 17.15 -88.95
CA SER A 10 5.53 16.41 -88.33
C SER A 10 6.87 16.71 -89.01
N LEU A 11 7.99 16.62 -88.29
CA LEU A 11 9.33 16.83 -88.86
C LEU A 11 9.57 15.90 -90.07
N SER A 12 9.10 14.65 -89.94
CA SER A 12 9.06 13.67 -91.02
C SER A 12 8.26 14.18 -92.24
N ARG A 13 7.06 14.71 -92.03
CA ARG A 13 6.23 15.24 -93.13
C ARG A 13 6.76 16.56 -93.69
N GLN A 14 7.40 17.42 -92.90
CA GLN A 14 8.12 18.60 -93.38
C GLN A 14 9.27 18.20 -94.29
N MET A 15 10.01 17.14 -93.92
CA MET A 15 11.09 16.58 -94.73
C MET A 15 10.55 15.93 -96.03
N TYR A 16 9.43 15.20 -95.97
CA TYR A 16 8.74 14.71 -97.16
C TYR A 16 8.21 15.84 -98.05
N LEU A 17 7.71 16.94 -97.46
CA LEU A 17 7.29 18.13 -98.21
C LEU A 17 8.47 18.79 -98.90
N ALA A 18 9.59 18.94 -98.20
CA ALA A 18 10.84 19.48 -98.77
C ALA A 18 11.37 18.59 -99.90
N MET A 19 11.34 17.26 -99.71
CA MET A 19 11.73 16.29 -100.73
C MET A 19 10.79 16.33 -101.94
N GLY A 20 9.47 16.43 -101.71
CA GLY A 20 8.45 16.56 -102.74
C GLY A 20 8.59 17.86 -103.56
N VAL A 21 8.81 18.99 -102.90
CA VAL A 21 9.13 20.27 -103.56
C VAL A 21 10.42 20.15 -104.37
N GLY A 22 11.42 19.45 -103.85
CA GLY A 22 12.67 19.15 -104.57
C GLY A 22 12.45 18.31 -105.83
N ILE A 23 11.68 17.22 -105.73
CA ILE A 23 11.35 16.34 -106.86
C ILE A 23 10.56 17.11 -107.93
N VAL A 24 9.58 17.92 -107.54
CA VAL A 24 8.82 18.77 -108.48
C VAL A 24 9.72 19.81 -109.13
N GLY A 25 10.65 20.40 -108.38
CA GLY A 25 11.66 21.32 -108.91
C GLY A 25 12.55 20.65 -109.97
N VAL A 26 13.11 19.48 -109.67
CA VAL A 26 13.93 18.69 -110.61
C VAL A 26 13.12 18.26 -111.83
N ALA A 27 11.88 17.79 -111.65
CA ALA A 27 10.99 17.43 -112.75
C ALA A 27 10.64 18.63 -113.64
N SER A 28 10.44 19.82 -113.05
CA SER A 28 10.16 21.05 -113.81
C SER A 28 11.36 21.47 -114.66
N VAL A 29 12.57 21.35 -114.10
CA VAL A 29 13.83 21.61 -114.82
C VAL A 29 14.03 20.60 -115.95
N ALA A 30 13.80 19.31 -115.69
CA ALA A 30 13.90 18.26 -116.70
C ALA A 30 12.88 18.43 -117.83
N PHE A 31 11.62 18.77 -117.50
CA PHE A 31 10.57 19.03 -118.48
C PHE A 31 10.87 20.26 -119.34
N MET A 32 11.36 21.34 -118.73
CA MET A 32 11.81 22.54 -119.45
C MET A 32 12.99 22.20 -120.37
N GLY A 33 13.94 21.37 -119.91
CA GLY A 33 15.07 20.89 -120.69
C GLY A 33 14.66 20.05 -121.91
N ILE A 34 13.65 19.18 -121.76
CA ILE A 34 13.10 18.40 -122.88
C ILE A 34 12.40 19.32 -123.90
N LYS A 35 11.67 20.34 -123.44
CA LYS A 35 10.91 21.26 -124.30
C LYS A 35 11.80 22.24 -125.08
N THR A 36 13.02 22.50 -124.59
CA THR A 36 13.96 23.48 -125.16
C THR A 36 15.12 22.83 -125.93
N ALA A 37 15.11 21.50 -126.11
CA ALA A 37 16.19 20.70 -126.72
C ALA A 37 16.45 20.92 -128.23
N GLY A 38 16.02 22.05 -128.80
CA GLY A 38 16.22 22.41 -130.21
C GLY A 38 16.66 23.87 -130.48
N GLU A 39 16.77 24.73 -129.46
CA GLU A 39 17.18 26.14 -129.60
C GLU A 39 18.38 26.47 -128.69
N ASN A 40 19.38 27.19 -129.23
CA ASN A 40 20.59 27.56 -128.48
C ASN A 40 20.30 28.52 -127.30
N ASP A 41 19.17 29.23 -127.33
CA ASP A 41 18.64 30.06 -126.24
C ASP A 41 17.93 29.25 -125.13
N GLY A 42 17.69 27.95 -125.36
CA GLY A 42 17.08 27.04 -124.41
C GLY A 42 17.97 26.70 -123.21
N ILE A 43 19.29 26.64 -123.43
CA ILE A 43 20.27 26.24 -122.40
C ILE A 43 20.32 27.28 -121.26
N THR A 44 20.28 28.57 -121.60
CA THR A 44 20.25 29.68 -120.62
C THR A 44 18.98 29.68 -119.78
N GLY A 45 17.82 29.39 -120.39
CA GLY A 45 16.54 29.25 -119.68
C GLY A 45 16.50 28.07 -118.71
N VAL A 46 17.10 26.93 -119.09
CA VAL A 46 17.21 25.74 -118.24
C VAL A 46 18.15 26.00 -117.06
N ILE A 47 19.27 26.71 -117.26
CA ILE A 47 20.21 27.04 -116.17
C ILE A 47 19.56 28.01 -115.15
N VAL A 48 18.85 29.04 -115.61
CA VAL A 48 18.19 30.03 -114.71
C VAL A 48 17.04 29.40 -113.92
N THR A 49 16.26 28.51 -114.55
CA THR A 49 15.19 27.76 -113.85
C THR A 49 15.76 26.73 -112.87
N ALA A 50 16.84 26.04 -113.21
CA ALA A 50 17.53 25.14 -112.29
C ALA A 50 18.12 25.88 -111.09
N PHE A 51 18.74 27.04 -111.30
CA PHE A 51 19.33 27.84 -110.23
C PHE A 51 18.26 28.44 -109.31
N SER A 52 17.17 28.98 -109.85
CA SER A 52 16.06 29.52 -109.06
C SER A 52 15.30 28.44 -108.29
N ALA A 53 15.07 27.26 -108.88
CA ALA A 53 14.50 26.11 -108.18
C ALA A 53 15.40 25.62 -107.04
N SER A 54 16.72 25.57 -107.28
CA SER A 54 17.70 25.18 -106.26
C SER A 54 17.77 26.21 -105.12
N LEU A 55 17.74 27.51 -105.44
CA LEU A 55 17.74 28.58 -104.45
C LEU A 55 16.45 28.61 -103.63
N ALA A 56 15.29 28.39 -104.26
CA ALA A 56 14.00 28.28 -103.58
C ALA A 56 13.96 27.05 -102.67
N MET A 57 14.52 25.92 -103.11
CA MET A 57 14.65 24.71 -102.29
C MET A 57 15.57 24.92 -101.09
N LEU A 58 16.73 25.56 -101.29
CA LEU A 58 17.65 25.95 -100.21
C LEU A 58 16.98 26.92 -99.22
N ALA A 59 16.28 27.93 -99.71
CA ALA A 59 15.57 28.90 -98.86
C ALA A 59 14.43 28.22 -98.06
N PHE A 60 13.69 27.30 -98.67
CA PHE A 60 12.63 26.54 -98.01
C PHE A 60 13.18 25.56 -96.97
N ALA A 61 14.26 24.85 -97.30
CA ALA A 61 14.97 23.96 -96.37
C ALA A 61 15.57 24.75 -95.19
N ALA A 62 16.19 25.92 -95.44
CA ALA A 62 16.70 26.81 -94.40
C ALA A 62 15.57 27.40 -93.55
N TYR A 63 14.42 27.71 -94.14
CA TYR A 63 13.22 28.17 -93.42
C TYR A 63 12.67 27.09 -92.48
N LEU A 64 12.49 25.86 -92.97
CA LEU A 64 12.10 24.71 -92.17
C LEU A 64 13.11 24.43 -91.05
N GLY A 65 14.41 24.42 -91.38
CA GLY A 65 15.49 24.23 -90.41
C GLY A 65 15.49 25.29 -89.30
N ARG A 66 15.29 26.57 -89.63
CA ARG A 66 15.14 27.64 -88.63
C ARG A 66 13.90 27.49 -87.77
N LEU A 67 12.79 27.01 -88.35
CA LEU A 67 11.54 26.79 -87.62
C LEU A 67 11.67 25.63 -86.61
N SER A 68 12.26 24.51 -87.02
CA SER A 68 12.54 23.37 -86.15
C SER A 68 13.60 23.70 -85.10
N ALA A 69 14.65 24.45 -85.46
CA ALA A 69 15.70 24.89 -84.53
C ALA A 69 15.13 25.76 -83.40
N LYS A 70 14.25 26.73 -83.70
CA LYS A 70 13.60 27.56 -82.67
C LYS A 70 12.71 26.76 -81.72
N ARG A 71 12.02 25.72 -82.22
CA ARG A 71 11.23 24.83 -81.37
C ARG A 71 12.11 23.93 -80.50
N ALA A 72 13.20 23.41 -81.07
CA ALA A 72 14.19 22.64 -80.33
C ALA A 72 14.87 23.48 -79.25
N GLU A 73 15.23 24.73 -79.54
CA GLU A 73 15.82 25.69 -78.59
C GLU A 73 14.89 25.92 -77.39
N LYS A 74 13.60 26.18 -77.61
CA LYS A 74 12.61 26.30 -76.53
C LYS A 74 12.51 25.04 -75.66
N LEU A 75 12.60 23.87 -76.26
CA LEU A 75 12.57 22.61 -75.52
C LEU A 75 13.89 22.39 -74.74
N VAL A 76 15.03 22.72 -75.33
CA VAL A 76 16.35 22.67 -74.68
C VAL A 76 16.41 23.65 -73.51
N ASP A 77 15.89 24.86 -73.65
CA ASP A 77 15.82 25.85 -72.55
C ASP A 77 14.96 25.35 -71.39
N ALA A 78 13.82 24.72 -71.71
CA ALA A 78 12.94 24.13 -70.72
C ALA A 78 13.59 22.93 -70.00
N LEU A 79 14.29 22.07 -70.74
CA LEU A 79 15.05 20.95 -70.19
C LEU A 79 16.26 21.42 -69.36
N THR A 80 16.90 22.52 -69.76
CA THR A 80 18.01 23.14 -69.01
C THR A 80 17.53 23.71 -67.69
N ALA A 81 16.37 24.38 -67.69
CA ALA A 81 15.73 24.84 -66.46
C ALA A 81 15.33 23.66 -65.55
N MET A 82 14.75 22.60 -66.12
CA MET A 82 14.41 21.37 -65.40
C MET A 82 15.66 20.71 -64.79
N ALA A 83 16.77 20.63 -65.52
CA ALA A 83 18.05 20.10 -65.04
C ALA A 83 18.66 20.95 -63.91
N ALA A 84 18.39 22.26 -63.91
CA ALA A 84 18.75 23.17 -62.82
C ALA A 84 17.76 23.12 -61.62
N GLY A 85 16.74 22.25 -61.67
CA GLY A 85 15.75 22.08 -60.61
C GLY A 85 14.61 23.10 -60.63
N ASP A 86 14.42 23.85 -61.73
CA ASP A 86 13.30 24.77 -61.91
C ASP A 86 12.10 24.08 -62.58
N PHE A 87 11.16 23.63 -61.74
CA PHE A 87 9.92 22.98 -62.17
C PHE A 87 8.73 23.95 -62.28
N THR A 88 8.97 25.26 -62.17
CA THR A 88 7.91 26.29 -62.30
C THR A 88 7.56 26.60 -63.76
N ARG A 89 8.44 26.25 -64.70
CA ARG A 89 8.29 26.59 -66.12
C ARG A 89 7.23 25.75 -66.80
N ASN A 90 6.31 26.42 -67.50
CA ASN A 90 5.33 25.75 -68.34
C ASN A 90 5.94 25.38 -69.70
N ILE A 91 6.10 24.08 -69.96
CA ILE A 91 6.60 23.57 -71.23
C ILE A 91 5.41 23.38 -72.18
N SER A 92 5.00 24.46 -72.85
CA SER A 92 3.93 24.41 -73.85
C SER A 92 4.45 24.79 -75.24
N LEU A 93 4.39 23.83 -76.16
CA LEU A 93 4.55 24.06 -77.60
C LEU A 93 3.22 23.70 -78.27
N GLU A 94 2.52 24.71 -78.81
CA GLU A 94 1.30 24.50 -79.57
C GLU A 94 1.60 23.78 -80.90
N GLY A 95 0.83 22.74 -81.23
CA GLY A 95 1.03 21.94 -82.45
C GLY A 95 0.60 20.48 -82.29
N LYS A 96 0.67 19.73 -83.39
CA LYS A 96 0.43 18.28 -83.44
C LYS A 96 1.66 17.52 -83.94
N ASP A 97 2.84 18.14 -83.85
CA ASP A 97 4.12 17.59 -84.30
C ASP A 97 4.87 16.91 -83.15
N GLU A 98 6.03 16.31 -83.47
CA GLU A 98 6.86 15.58 -82.50
C GLU A 98 7.36 16.49 -81.37
N PHE A 99 7.66 17.77 -81.64
CA PHE A 99 8.11 18.73 -80.62
C PHE A 99 6.99 19.07 -79.62
N SER A 100 5.76 19.28 -80.09
CA SER A 100 4.60 19.46 -79.23
C SER A 100 4.32 18.22 -78.37
N TRP A 101 4.49 17.02 -78.93
CA TRP A 101 4.34 15.78 -78.16
C TRP A 101 5.44 15.59 -77.11
N MET A 102 6.69 15.89 -77.46
CA MET A 102 7.82 15.89 -76.52
C MET A 102 7.62 16.92 -75.41
N ALA A 103 7.19 18.14 -75.73
CA ALA A 103 6.87 19.18 -74.75
C ALA A 103 5.79 18.72 -73.77
N TRP A 104 4.72 18.09 -74.26
CA TRP A 104 3.66 17.54 -73.40
C TRP A 104 4.15 16.42 -72.48
N LYS A 105 4.99 15.50 -72.98
CA LYS A 105 5.60 14.44 -72.17
C LYS A 105 6.56 15.00 -71.13
N CYS A 106 7.40 15.97 -71.50
CA CYS A 106 8.27 16.70 -70.56
C CYS A 106 7.45 17.41 -69.48
N GLY A 107 6.36 18.10 -69.86
CA GLY A 107 5.45 18.74 -68.90
C GLY A 107 4.81 17.74 -67.92
N THR A 108 4.49 16.53 -68.38
CA THR A 108 3.99 15.46 -67.50
C THR A 108 5.06 15.00 -66.49
N VAL A 109 6.30 14.84 -66.93
CA VAL A 109 7.43 14.50 -66.05
C VAL A 109 7.67 15.61 -65.02
N VAL A 110 7.72 16.87 -65.46
CA VAL A 110 7.87 18.04 -64.56
C VAL A 110 6.74 18.07 -63.54
N LYS A 111 5.48 17.85 -63.94
CA LYS A 111 4.35 17.80 -63.02
C LYS A 111 4.49 16.70 -61.96
N ASN A 112 4.91 15.49 -62.37
CA ASN A 112 5.09 14.37 -61.45
C ASN A 112 6.26 14.59 -60.49
N LEU A 113 7.40 15.12 -60.99
CA LEU A 113 8.55 15.46 -60.15
C LEU A 113 8.21 16.60 -59.18
N ALA A 114 7.54 17.66 -59.63
CA ALA A 114 7.09 18.74 -58.77
C ALA A 114 6.08 18.26 -57.70
N GLY A 115 5.20 17.31 -58.05
CA GLY A 115 4.32 16.64 -57.10
C GLY A 115 5.11 15.87 -56.04
N MET A 116 6.04 15.02 -56.47
CA MET A 116 6.89 14.23 -55.58
C MET A 116 7.74 15.11 -54.66
N VAL A 117 8.36 16.18 -55.17
CA VAL A 117 9.13 17.16 -54.37
C VAL A 117 8.22 17.83 -53.33
N ARG A 118 6.97 18.16 -53.68
CA ARG A 118 6.01 18.75 -52.73
C ARG A 118 5.60 17.76 -51.64
N ASP A 119 5.35 16.50 -52.00
CA ASP A 119 4.98 15.46 -51.04
C ASP A 119 6.14 15.18 -50.09
N ILE A 120 7.37 15.06 -50.60
CA ILE A 120 8.59 14.90 -49.79
C ILE A 120 8.80 16.10 -48.84
N ALA A 121 8.60 17.34 -49.30
CA ALA A 121 8.70 18.52 -48.44
C ALA A 121 7.71 18.46 -47.27
N LYS A 122 6.47 18.07 -47.55
CA LYS A 122 5.41 17.93 -46.56
C LYS A 122 5.70 16.81 -45.57
N ASP A 123 6.16 15.65 -46.04
CA ASP A 123 6.52 14.52 -45.18
C ASP A 123 7.70 14.90 -44.26
N ALA A 124 8.68 15.68 -44.77
CA ALA A 124 9.77 16.20 -43.97
C ALA A 124 9.31 17.12 -42.84
N GLU A 125 8.37 18.02 -43.14
CA GLU A 125 7.76 18.91 -42.13
C GLU A 125 7.02 18.10 -41.05
N GLN A 126 6.31 17.04 -41.44
CA GLN A 126 5.65 16.14 -40.49
C GLN A 126 6.64 15.39 -39.60
N VAL A 127 7.75 14.90 -40.16
CA VAL A 127 8.81 14.24 -39.38
C VAL A 127 9.46 15.22 -38.40
N ALA A 128 9.73 16.46 -38.81
CA ALA A 128 10.28 17.49 -37.93
C ALA A 128 9.33 17.79 -36.75
N ALA A 129 8.03 17.97 -37.02
CA ALA A 129 7.03 18.21 -35.99
C ALA A 129 6.90 17.02 -35.01
N ALA A 130 6.87 15.79 -35.53
CA ALA A 130 6.81 14.58 -34.72
C ALA A 130 8.07 14.40 -33.84
N ALA A 131 9.24 14.78 -34.35
CA ALA A 131 10.49 14.76 -33.60
C ALA A 131 10.49 15.77 -32.44
N GLU A 132 9.96 16.98 -32.65
CA GLU A 132 9.82 18.00 -31.60
C GLU A 132 8.81 17.58 -30.51
N GLU A 133 7.70 16.96 -30.92
CA GLU A 133 6.72 16.38 -29.99
C GLU A 133 7.33 15.24 -29.16
N LEU A 134 8.06 14.33 -29.79
CA LEU A 134 8.79 13.25 -29.11
C LEU A 134 9.82 13.80 -28.12
N SER A 135 10.57 14.84 -28.49
CA SER A 135 11.51 15.51 -27.58
C SER A 135 10.81 16.07 -26.35
N THR A 136 9.65 16.71 -26.52
CA THR A 136 8.85 17.25 -25.42
C THR A 136 8.33 16.15 -24.49
N ILE A 137 7.77 15.08 -25.05
CA ILE A 137 7.27 13.92 -24.29
C ILE A 137 8.42 13.25 -23.52
N THR A 138 9.59 13.16 -24.14
CA THR A 138 10.77 12.54 -23.55
C THR A 138 11.28 13.32 -22.35
N GLU A 139 11.34 14.66 -22.43
CA GLU A 139 11.74 15.48 -21.28
C GLU A 139 10.72 15.38 -20.14
N GLN A 140 9.42 15.35 -20.45
CA GLN A 140 8.39 15.10 -19.44
C GLN A 140 8.55 13.72 -18.80
N SER A 141 8.86 12.69 -19.58
CA SER A 141 9.13 11.33 -19.09
C SER A 141 10.31 11.33 -18.12
N ARG A 142 11.41 12.01 -18.48
CA ARG A 142 12.60 12.16 -17.63
C ARG A 142 12.28 12.80 -16.28
N GLN A 143 11.48 13.86 -16.27
CA GLN A 143 11.04 14.50 -15.02
C GLN A 143 10.14 13.58 -14.17
N ARG A 144 9.25 12.80 -14.79
CA ARG A 144 8.41 11.82 -14.07
C ARG A 144 9.24 10.73 -13.44
N VAL A 145 10.23 10.18 -14.16
CA VAL A 145 11.16 9.17 -13.64
C VAL A 145 11.96 9.71 -12.46
N PHE A 146 12.41 10.97 -12.53
CA PHE A 146 13.09 11.62 -11.40
C PHE A 146 12.20 11.69 -10.16
N ASN A 147 10.96 12.16 -10.30
CA ASN A 147 10.01 12.23 -9.19
C ASN A 147 9.66 10.83 -8.64
N GLN A 148 9.52 9.83 -9.51
CA GLN A 148 9.25 8.45 -9.14
C GLN A 148 10.41 7.85 -8.33
N ASN A 149 11.66 8.13 -8.69
CA ASN A 149 12.83 7.69 -7.91
C ASN A 149 12.81 8.28 -6.50
N GLN A 150 12.53 9.58 -6.35
CA GLN A 150 12.42 10.21 -5.03
C GLN A 150 11.31 9.58 -4.17
N GLN A 151 10.15 9.30 -4.76
CA GLN A 151 9.06 8.60 -4.06
C GLN A 151 9.47 7.18 -3.68
N THR A 152 10.18 6.46 -4.57
CA THR A 152 10.66 5.10 -4.32
C THR A 152 11.66 5.07 -3.16
N GLU A 153 12.58 6.03 -3.07
CA GLU A 153 13.51 6.18 -1.94
C GLU A 153 12.76 6.44 -0.61
N GLN A 154 11.74 7.29 -0.62
CA GLN A 154 10.92 7.54 0.56
C GLN A 154 10.19 6.28 1.03
N VAL A 155 9.61 5.51 0.10
CA VAL A 155 8.95 4.24 0.44
C VAL A 155 9.99 3.23 0.96
N ALA A 156 11.20 3.18 0.40
CA ALA A 156 12.27 2.31 0.89
C ALA A 156 12.66 2.63 2.35
N SER A 157 12.77 3.92 2.68
CA SER A 157 13.02 4.37 4.05
C SER A 157 11.88 3.98 4.99
N ALA A 158 10.63 4.19 4.58
CA ALA A 158 9.46 3.81 5.36
C ALA A 158 9.37 2.29 5.58
N MET A 159 9.76 1.48 4.59
CA MET A 159 9.81 0.02 4.74
C MET A 159 10.91 -0.44 5.69
N THR A 160 12.05 0.26 5.71
CA THR A 160 13.12 -0.02 6.68
C THR A 160 12.64 0.25 8.11
N GLU A 161 11.94 1.36 8.33
CA GLU A 161 11.32 1.68 9.62
C GLU A 161 10.19 0.70 9.97
N MET A 162 9.38 0.29 8.99
CA MET A 162 8.35 -0.74 9.17
C MET A 162 8.95 -2.08 9.61
N SER A 163 10.06 -2.51 9.00
CA SER A 163 10.74 -3.75 9.41
C SER A 163 11.24 -3.69 10.85
N ALA A 164 11.83 -2.55 11.25
CA ALA A 164 12.28 -2.36 12.63
C ALA A 164 11.13 -2.38 13.63
N THR A 165 10.02 -1.68 13.33
CA THR A 165 8.84 -1.64 14.20
C THR A 165 8.14 -2.99 14.32
N VAL A 166 8.04 -3.76 13.23
CA VAL A 166 7.50 -5.11 13.24
C VAL A 166 8.32 -6.04 14.15
N HIS A 167 9.65 -5.99 14.07
CA HIS A 167 10.52 -6.74 14.98
C HIS A 167 10.31 -6.32 16.45
N GLU A 168 10.13 -5.02 16.71
CA GLU A 168 9.86 -4.53 18.05
C GLU A 168 8.50 -5.02 18.58
N VAL A 169 7.46 -5.03 17.74
CA VAL A 169 6.13 -5.57 18.08
C VAL A 169 6.23 -7.06 18.42
N ALA A 170 6.92 -7.87 17.61
CA ALA A 170 7.14 -9.29 17.88
C ALA A 170 7.85 -9.51 19.22
N ARG A 171 8.91 -8.72 19.49
CA ARG A 171 9.63 -8.77 20.77
C ARG A 171 8.72 -8.40 21.94
N ASN A 172 7.96 -7.31 21.82
CA ASN A 172 7.06 -6.85 22.88
C ASN A 172 5.96 -7.88 23.17
N ALA A 173 5.41 -8.53 22.14
CA ALA A 173 4.45 -9.62 22.30
C ALA A 173 5.07 -10.81 23.05
N SER A 174 6.30 -11.21 22.71
CA SER A 174 7.03 -12.27 23.41
C SER A 174 7.28 -11.92 24.89
N HIS A 175 7.73 -10.69 25.17
CA HIS A 175 7.92 -10.21 26.54
C HIS A 175 6.60 -10.20 27.33
N ALA A 176 5.50 -9.76 26.72
CA ALA A 176 4.19 -9.74 27.35
C ALA A 176 3.65 -11.15 27.61
N ALA A 177 3.93 -12.12 26.72
CA ALA A 177 3.61 -13.53 26.94
C ALA A 177 4.41 -14.11 28.14
N GLY A 178 5.69 -13.75 28.27
CA GLY A 178 6.51 -14.11 29.43
C GLY A 178 5.95 -13.52 30.74
N ALA A 179 5.60 -12.23 30.73
CA ALA A 179 4.99 -11.57 31.89
C ALA A 179 3.63 -12.19 32.28
N ALA A 180 2.82 -12.61 31.29
CA ALA A 180 1.58 -13.35 31.54
C ALA A 180 1.87 -14.70 32.21
N GLN A 181 2.89 -15.44 31.76
CA GLN A 181 3.28 -16.70 32.38
C GLN A 181 3.73 -16.52 33.84
N ASP A 182 4.50 -15.48 34.14
CA ASP A 182 4.88 -15.15 35.51
C ASP A 182 3.65 -14.79 36.37
N ALA A 183 2.71 -14.03 35.81
CA ALA A 183 1.46 -13.69 36.48
C ALA A 183 0.60 -14.93 36.78
N THR A 184 0.52 -15.90 35.86
CA THR A 184 -0.12 -17.21 36.09
C THR A 184 0.49 -17.93 37.28
N ALA A 185 1.83 -17.99 37.36
CA ALA A 185 2.52 -18.63 38.47
C ALA A 185 2.21 -17.94 39.82
N GLN A 186 2.16 -16.60 39.85
CA GLN A 186 1.79 -15.85 41.04
C GLN A 186 0.32 -16.06 41.44
N ALA A 187 -0.60 -16.10 40.46
CA ALA A 187 -2.00 -16.38 40.72
C ALA A 187 -2.21 -17.79 41.29
N GLN A 188 -1.52 -18.80 40.73
CA GLN A 188 -1.55 -20.18 41.25
C GLN A 188 -1.01 -20.28 42.68
N ASN A 189 0.09 -19.58 42.98
CA ASN A 189 0.59 -19.49 44.34
C ASN A 189 -0.44 -18.84 45.27
N GLY A 190 -1.04 -17.72 44.86
CA GLY A 190 -2.12 -17.05 45.59
C GLY A 190 -3.30 -17.98 45.90
N THR A 191 -3.74 -18.78 44.92
CA THR A 191 -4.81 -19.78 45.10
C THR A 191 -4.40 -20.84 46.14
N SER A 192 -3.14 -21.29 46.13
CA SER A 192 -2.62 -22.24 47.12
C SER A 192 -2.62 -21.65 48.54
N VAL A 193 -2.24 -20.37 48.69
CA VAL A 193 -2.26 -19.64 49.97
C VAL A 193 -3.69 -19.47 50.49
N VAL A 194 -4.64 -19.12 49.63
CA VAL A 194 -6.06 -19.03 49.98
C VAL A 194 -6.59 -20.38 50.46
N ARG A 195 -6.24 -21.47 49.76
CA ARG A 195 -6.63 -22.83 50.18
C ARG A 195 -6.10 -23.19 51.57
N HIS A 196 -4.82 -22.94 51.84
CA HIS A 196 -4.23 -23.16 53.17
C HIS A 196 -4.88 -22.29 54.25
N THR A 197 -5.27 -21.06 53.90
CA THR A 197 -5.97 -20.15 54.81
C THR A 197 -7.35 -20.71 55.18
N ILE A 198 -8.10 -21.22 54.20
CA ILE A 198 -9.39 -21.89 54.44
C ILE A 198 -9.23 -23.11 55.35
N GLU A 199 -8.22 -23.96 55.10
CA GLU A 199 -7.91 -25.13 55.93
C GLU A 199 -7.59 -24.72 57.38
N SER A 200 -6.79 -23.66 57.55
CA SER A 200 -6.40 -23.14 58.87
C SER A 200 -7.59 -22.55 59.64
N ILE A 201 -8.47 -21.80 58.96
CA ILE A 201 -9.68 -21.22 59.59
C ILE A 201 -10.67 -22.32 59.96
N ASN A 202 -10.83 -23.35 59.13
CA ASN A 202 -11.65 -24.51 59.47
C ASN A 202 -11.10 -25.25 60.70
N GLY A 203 -9.78 -25.42 60.80
CA GLY A 203 -9.12 -25.95 62.00
C GLY A 203 -9.40 -25.10 63.24
N LEU A 204 -9.30 -23.78 63.12
CA LEU A 204 -9.64 -22.84 64.20
C LEU A 204 -11.11 -22.96 64.61
N ALA A 205 -12.04 -23.08 63.67
CA ALA A 205 -13.46 -23.24 63.97
C ALA A 205 -13.75 -24.53 64.77
N VAL A 206 -13.04 -25.62 64.48
CA VAL A 206 -13.11 -26.86 65.25
C VAL A 206 -12.58 -26.67 66.68
N GLU A 207 -11.47 -25.95 66.84
CA GLU A 207 -10.87 -25.71 68.17
C GLU A 207 -11.74 -24.78 69.04
N VAL A 208 -12.35 -23.75 68.43
CA VAL A 208 -13.35 -22.90 69.08
C VAL A 208 -14.56 -23.71 69.54
N GLU A 209 -15.02 -24.66 68.74
CA GLU A 209 -16.13 -25.54 69.12
C GLU A 209 -15.78 -26.40 70.35
N LYS A 210 -14.62 -27.07 70.34
CA LYS A 210 -14.15 -27.87 71.48
C LYS A 210 -14.00 -27.03 72.75
N THR A 211 -13.49 -25.81 72.61
CA THR A 211 -13.33 -24.88 73.74
C THR A 211 -14.70 -24.46 74.29
N SER A 212 -15.67 -24.20 73.42
CA SER A 212 -17.06 -23.92 73.79
C SER A 212 -17.70 -25.08 74.57
N GLU A 213 -17.50 -26.32 74.12
CA GLU A 213 -17.98 -27.53 74.81
C GLU A 213 -17.36 -27.66 76.21
N ALA A 214 -16.04 -27.46 76.34
CA ALA A 214 -15.33 -27.52 77.62
C ALA A 214 -15.85 -26.47 78.62
N ILE A 215 -16.10 -25.24 78.16
CA ILE A 215 -16.65 -24.17 79.01
C ILE A 215 -18.11 -24.45 79.38
N ASN A 216 -18.92 -25.01 78.46
CA ASN A 216 -20.28 -25.45 78.79
C ASN A 216 -20.28 -26.53 79.87
N LYS A 217 -19.35 -27.49 79.81
CA LYS A 217 -19.18 -28.49 80.86
C LYS A 217 -18.77 -27.85 82.20
N LEU A 218 -17.84 -26.89 82.18
CA LEU A 218 -17.48 -26.12 83.38
C LEU A 218 -18.68 -25.38 83.98
N LYS A 219 -19.55 -24.82 83.14
CA LYS A 219 -20.80 -24.18 83.58
C LYS A 219 -21.73 -25.19 84.26
N GLU A 220 -21.92 -26.37 83.69
CA GLU A 220 -22.73 -27.45 84.28
C GLU A 220 -22.17 -27.91 85.63
N ASP A 221 -20.86 -28.15 85.70
CA ASP A 221 -20.17 -28.53 86.94
C ASP A 221 -20.33 -27.45 88.03
N SER A 222 -20.30 -26.18 87.63
CA SER A 222 -20.51 -25.04 88.55
C SER A 222 -21.94 -24.97 89.09
N VAL A 223 -22.94 -25.35 88.29
CA VAL A 223 -24.33 -25.46 88.75
C VAL A 223 -24.46 -26.59 89.75
N ALA A 224 -23.82 -27.74 89.49
CA ALA A 224 -23.80 -28.87 90.42
C ALA A 224 -23.14 -28.50 91.77
N ILE A 225 -22.03 -27.76 91.74
CA ILE A 225 -21.38 -27.26 92.98
C ILE A 225 -22.31 -26.32 93.75
N GLY A 226 -23.03 -25.42 93.06
CA GLY A 226 -24.02 -24.54 93.67
C GLY A 226 -25.10 -25.33 94.44
N ALA A 227 -25.63 -26.40 93.84
CA ALA A 227 -26.61 -27.26 94.50
C ALA A 227 -26.05 -27.96 95.76
N VAL A 228 -24.78 -28.38 95.74
CA VAL A 228 -24.11 -28.94 96.92
C VAL A 228 -23.94 -27.89 98.02
N LEU A 229 -23.59 -26.65 97.67
CA LEU A 229 -23.45 -25.56 98.63
C LEU A 229 -24.78 -25.19 99.30
N ASP A 230 -25.89 -25.25 98.56
CA ASP A 230 -27.22 -25.05 99.14
C ASP A 230 -27.55 -26.11 100.20
N VAL A 231 -27.18 -27.37 99.97
CA VAL A 231 -27.31 -28.45 100.97
C VAL A 231 -26.44 -28.18 102.20
N ILE A 232 -25.17 -27.79 102.01
CA ILE A 232 -24.25 -27.49 103.13
C ILE A 232 -24.76 -26.29 103.94
N ARG A 233 -25.27 -25.25 103.27
CA ARG A 233 -25.90 -24.10 103.94
C ARG A 233 -27.10 -24.55 104.77
N GLY A 234 -27.95 -25.42 104.23
CA GLY A 234 -29.07 -26.02 104.95
C GLY A 234 -28.63 -26.83 106.18
N ILE A 235 -27.58 -27.64 106.05
CA ILE A 235 -27.00 -28.40 107.18
C ILE A 235 -26.44 -27.45 108.24
N ALA A 236 -25.72 -26.40 107.84
CA ALA A 236 -25.16 -25.42 108.77
C ALA A 236 -26.28 -24.65 109.50
N GLU A 237 -27.38 -24.33 108.83
CA GLU A 237 -28.56 -23.69 109.42
C GLU A 237 -29.27 -24.61 110.42
N GLN A 238 -29.47 -25.87 110.07
CA GLN A 238 -29.98 -26.90 110.99
C GLN A 238 -29.05 -27.09 112.19
N THR A 239 -27.74 -27.13 111.97
CA THR A 239 -26.73 -27.27 113.04
C THR A 239 -26.75 -26.07 113.97
N ASN A 240 -26.91 -24.86 113.44
CA ASN A 240 -27.05 -23.63 114.22
C ASN A 240 -28.33 -23.64 115.08
N LEU A 241 -29.45 -24.13 114.54
CA LEU A 241 -30.71 -24.29 115.28
C LEU A 241 -30.62 -25.38 116.37
N LEU A 242 -29.98 -26.52 116.07
CA LEU A 242 -29.73 -27.58 117.04
C LEU A 242 -28.82 -27.10 118.18
N ALA A 243 -27.76 -26.36 117.86
CA ALA A 243 -26.85 -25.76 118.83
C ALA A 243 -27.55 -24.72 119.71
N LEU A 244 -28.43 -23.90 119.13
CA LEU A 244 -29.25 -22.95 119.89
C LEU A 244 -30.18 -23.67 120.88
N ASN A 245 -30.87 -24.73 120.45
CA ASN A 245 -31.72 -25.53 121.32
C ASN A 245 -30.92 -26.20 122.44
N ALA A 246 -29.71 -26.70 122.14
CA ALA A 246 -28.81 -27.27 123.13
C ALA A 246 -28.31 -26.22 124.14
N ALA A 247 -27.99 -24.99 123.69
CA ALA A 247 -27.60 -23.88 124.56
C ALA A 247 -28.74 -23.45 125.49
N ILE A 248 -29.98 -23.42 124.99
CA ILE A 248 -31.18 -23.15 125.79
C ILE A 248 -31.36 -24.23 126.88
N GLU A 249 -31.26 -25.50 126.52
CA GLU A 249 -31.45 -26.59 127.48
C GLU A 249 -30.29 -26.69 128.49
N ALA A 250 -29.07 -26.38 128.07
CA ALA A 250 -27.91 -26.26 128.94
C ALA A 250 -28.06 -25.11 129.95
N ALA A 251 -28.60 -23.96 129.53
CA ALA A 251 -28.94 -22.85 130.44
C ALA A 251 -30.04 -23.25 131.43
N ARG A 252 -30.99 -24.09 131.01
CA ARG A 252 -32.09 -24.62 131.83
C ARG A 252 -31.61 -25.59 132.92
N ALA A 253 -30.52 -26.31 132.69
CA ALA A 253 -29.89 -27.24 133.65
C ALA A 253 -29.01 -26.55 134.71
N GLY A 254 -28.83 -25.23 134.67
CA GLY A 254 -28.08 -24.46 135.67
C GLY A 254 -26.58 -24.82 135.72
N GLU A 255 -26.01 -24.93 136.93
CA GLU A 255 -24.57 -25.23 137.11
C GLU A 255 -24.15 -26.59 136.52
N GLN A 256 -25.05 -27.57 136.44
CA GLN A 256 -24.77 -28.89 135.82
C GLN A 256 -24.65 -28.83 134.29
N GLY A 257 -25.16 -27.77 133.66
CA GLY A 257 -25.18 -27.58 132.20
C GLY A 257 -24.01 -26.76 131.64
N ARG A 258 -23.14 -26.18 132.48
CA ARG A 258 -22.08 -25.25 132.02
C ARG A 258 -21.14 -25.83 130.97
N GLY A 259 -20.72 -27.09 131.12
CA GLY A 259 -19.87 -27.76 130.13
C GLY A 259 -20.57 -27.95 128.78
N PHE A 260 -21.86 -28.29 128.80
CA PHE A 260 -22.68 -28.42 127.59
C PHE A 260 -22.97 -27.06 126.93
N ALA A 261 -23.15 -26.00 127.71
CA ALA A 261 -23.38 -24.64 127.19
C ALA A 261 -22.19 -24.14 126.37
N VAL A 262 -20.95 -24.38 126.83
CA VAL A 262 -19.73 -24.00 126.10
C VAL A 262 -19.62 -24.76 124.78
N VAL A 263 -19.89 -26.07 124.79
CA VAL A 263 -19.87 -26.88 123.56
C VAL A 263 -20.97 -26.42 122.59
N ALA A 264 -22.16 -26.10 123.08
CA ALA A 264 -23.27 -25.61 122.26
C ALA A 264 -22.93 -24.27 121.59
N ASP A 265 -22.32 -23.31 122.31
CA ASP A 265 -21.89 -22.03 121.72
C ASP A 265 -20.72 -22.20 120.72
N GLU A 266 -19.80 -23.14 120.95
CA GLU A 266 -18.74 -23.46 120.00
C GLU A 266 -19.30 -24.07 118.71
N VAL A 267 -20.26 -25.00 118.82
CA VAL A 267 -20.96 -25.58 117.65
C VAL A 267 -21.76 -24.50 116.91
N ARG A 268 -22.41 -23.58 117.64
CA ARG A 268 -23.15 -22.45 117.04
C ARG A 268 -22.21 -21.52 116.27
N THR A 269 -21.05 -21.22 116.84
CA THR A 269 -20.00 -20.40 116.19
C THR A 269 -19.46 -21.10 114.94
N LEU A 270 -19.21 -22.41 115.00
CA LEU A 270 -18.75 -23.20 113.86
C LEU A 270 -19.81 -23.26 112.73
N ALA A 271 -21.09 -23.42 113.09
CA ALA A 271 -22.20 -23.40 112.15
C ALA A 271 -22.34 -22.03 111.46
N SER A 272 -22.20 -20.93 112.22
CA SER A 272 -22.19 -19.57 111.67
C SER A 272 -21.01 -19.32 110.71
N ARG A 273 -19.79 -19.75 111.08
CA ARG A 273 -18.62 -19.70 110.19
C ARG A 273 -18.81 -20.54 108.92
N THR A 274 -19.45 -21.69 109.04
CA THR A 274 -19.77 -22.56 107.89
C THR A 274 -20.77 -21.87 106.95
N GLN A 275 -21.83 -21.23 107.48
CA GLN A 275 -22.77 -20.43 106.67
C GLN A 275 -22.12 -19.22 105.99
N GLN A 276 -21.17 -18.56 106.66
CA GLN A 276 -20.44 -17.45 106.06
C GLN A 276 -19.56 -17.95 104.91
N SER A 277 -18.81 -19.02 105.13
CA SER A 277 -17.94 -19.61 104.12
C SER A 277 -18.73 -20.11 102.90
N THR A 278 -19.87 -20.76 103.11
CA THR A 278 -20.73 -21.19 101.99
C THR A 278 -21.30 -20.01 101.20
N ARG A 279 -21.63 -18.88 101.85
CA ARG A 279 -22.02 -17.64 101.16
C ARG A 279 -20.89 -17.05 100.32
N GLU A 280 -19.66 -17.04 100.85
CA GLU A 280 -18.50 -16.56 100.09
C GLU A 280 -18.20 -17.45 98.87
N ILE A 281 -18.29 -18.78 99.04
CA ILE A 281 -18.14 -19.73 97.93
C ILE A 281 -19.28 -19.60 96.91
N GLN A 282 -20.52 -19.40 97.36
CA GLN A 282 -21.65 -19.16 96.47
C GLN A 282 -21.40 -17.95 95.56
N GLY A 283 -20.91 -16.84 96.12
CA GLY A 283 -20.53 -15.66 95.32
C GLY A 283 -19.38 -15.93 94.35
N MET A 284 -18.44 -16.83 94.68
CA MET A 284 -17.41 -17.29 93.73
C MET A 284 -18.02 -18.10 92.58
N ILE A 285 -18.95 -19.01 92.87
CA ILE A 285 -19.63 -19.84 91.88
C ILE A 285 -20.49 -18.99 90.92
N GLU A 286 -21.22 -17.99 91.43
CA GLU A 286 -22.01 -17.07 90.61
C GLU A 286 -21.14 -16.27 89.62
N ARG A 287 -19.99 -15.78 90.08
CA ARG A 287 -18.99 -15.13 89.20
C ARG A 287 -18.45 -16.10 88.16
N LEU A 288 -18.20 -17.35 88.53
CA LEU A 288 -17.69 -18.38 87.63
C LEU A 288 -18.73 -18.75 86.55
N GLN A 289 -19.99 -18.88 86.93
CA GLN A 289 -21.11 -19.10 86.01
C GLN A 289 -21.30 -17.93 85.03
N THR A 290 -21.20 -16.69 85.52
CA THR A 290 -21.28 -15.49 84.66
C THR A 290 -20.10 -15.45 83.68
N GLY A 291 -18.88 -15.70 84.15
CA GLY A 291 -17.69 -15.77 83.31
C GLY A 291 -17.78 -16.88 82.25
N ALA A 292 -18.28 -18.06 82.62
CA ALA A 292 -18.49 -19.17 81.69
C ALA A 292 -19.52 -18.81 80.62
N ASN A 293 -20.65 -18.19 80.97
CA ASN A 293 -21.64 -17.73 80.00
C ASN A 293 -21.07 -16.68 79.02
N GLN A 294 -20.29 -15.73 79.53
CA GLN A 294 -19.62 -14.72 78.69
C GLN A 294 -18.63 -15.39 77.73
N ALA A 295 -17.85 -16.35 78.21
CA ALA A 295 -16.90 -17.08 77.38
C ALA A 295 -17.59 -17.92 76.29
N VAL A 296 -18.70 -18.62 76.60
CA VAL A 296 -19.51 -19.33 75.58
C VAL A 296 -20.05 -18.36 74.53
N SER A 297 -20.57 -17.20 74.93
CA SER A 297 -21.05 -16.18 73.99
C SER A 297 -19.94 -15.68 73.07
N ALA A 298 -18.75 -15.43 73.61
CA ALA A 298 -17.58 -15.03 72.83
C ALA A 298 -17.13 -16.14 71.86
N MET A 299 -17.17 -17.42 72.27
CA MET A 299 -16.86 -18.55 71.40
C MET A 299 -17.86 -18.70 70.24
N LEU A 300 -19.16 -18.51 70.50
CA LEU A 300 -20.17 -18.51 69.44
C LEU A 300 -19.95 -17.38 68.41
N GLN A 301 -19.58 -16.19 68.88
CA GLN A 301 -19.21 -15.09 67.98
C GLN A 301 -17.93 -15.43 67.19
N GLY A 302 -16.92 -16.02 67.83
CA GLY A 302 -15.69 -16.47 67.18
C GLY A 302 -15.96 -17.51 66.08
N LYS A 303 -16.85 -18.47 66.33
CA LYS A 303 -17.29 -19.46 65.33
C LYS A 303 -17.97 -18.81 64.13
N SER A 304 -18.84 -17.82 64.38
CA SER A 304 -19.51 -17.05 63.31
C SER A 304 -18.49 -16.25 62.48
N ALA A 305 -17.55 -15.58 63.13
CA ALA A 305 -16.48 -14.83 62.46
C ALA A 305 -15.56 -15.75 61.62
N ALA A 306 -15.25 -16.94 62.11
CA ALA A 306 -14.49 -17.94 61.36
C ALA A 306 -15.21 -18.37 60.08
N ARG A 307 -16.53 -18.65 60.16
CA ARG A 307 -17.35 -18.97 58.97
C ARG A 307 -17.35 -17.85 57.93
N ASN A 308 -17.59 -16.62 58.37
CA ASN A 308 -17.54 -15.45 57.47
C ASN A 308 -16.16 -15.29 56.80
N SER A 309 -15.09 -15.61 57.54
CA SER A 309 -13.72 -15.55 57.00
C SER A 309 -13.47 -16.63 55.95
N VAL A 310 -14.04 -17.83 56.10
CA VAL A 310 -14.02 -18.88 55.06
C VAL A 310 -14.74 -18.41 53.80
N ASP A 311 -15.94 -17.84 53.94
CA ASP A 311 -16.72 -17.35 52.79
C ASP A 311 -15.97 -16.25 52.03
N GLN A 312 -15.33 -15.31 52.74
CA GLN A 312 -14.49 -14.28 52.13
C GLN A 312 -13.26 -14.86 51.43
N ALA A 313 -12.58 -15.83 52.05
CA ALA A 313 -11.43 -16.50 51.44
C ALA A 313 -11.84 -17.26 50.16
N MET A 314 -13.00 -17.94 50.16
CA MET A 314 -13.54 -18.59 48.97
C MET A 314 -13.79 -17.60 47.83
N ASN A 315 -14.40 -16.45 48.12
CA ASN A 315 -14.64 -15.40 47.12
C ASN A 315 -13.32 -14.84 46.54
N ALA A 316 -12.28 -14.70 47.37
CA ALA A 316 -10.94 -14.33 46.92
C ALA A 316 -10.35 -15.40 45.99
N GLY A 317 -10.50 -16.69 46.34
CA GLY A 317 -10.09 -17.81 45.49
C GLY A 317 -10.77 -17.81 44.12
N GLN A 318 -12.10 -17.59 44.08
CA GLN A 318 -12.84 -17.50 42.82
C GLN A 318 -12.40 -16.32 41.93
N SER A 319 -12.01 -15.21 42.57
CA SER A 319 -11.47 -14.04 41.88
C SER A 319 -10.10 -14.35 41.27
N LEU A 320 -9.22 -15.05 41.99
CA LEU A 320 -7.93 -15.50 41.47
C LEU A 320 -8.07 -16.48 40.30
N GLU A 321 -9.02 -17.41 40.35
CA GLU A 321 -9.33 -18.28 39.19
C GLU A 321 -9.77 -17.50 37.96
N THR A 322 -10.59 -16.46 38.16
CA THR A 322 -11.05 -15.60 37.07
C THR A 322 -9.91 -14.78 36.49
N ILE A 323 -9.03 -14.24 37.34
CA ILE A 323 -7.80 -13.55 36.93
C ILE A 323 -6.93 -14.49 36.09
N ASN A 324 -6.75 -15.74 36.53
CA ASN A 324 -5.94 -16.72 35.81
C ASN A 324 -6.47 -16.96 34.38
N ARG A 325 -7.79 -17.07 34.21
CA ARG A 325 -8.42 -17.21 32.89
C ARG A 325 -8.17 -16.01 31.97
N PHE A 326 -8.17 -14.79 32.51
CA PHE A 326 -7.84 -13.60 31.73
C PHE A 326 -6.36 -13.55 31.36
N ILE A 327 -5.47 -14.00 32.25
CA ILE A 327 -4.04 -14.10 31.95
C ILE A 327 -3.79 -15.11 30.81
N ASP A 328 -4.46 -16.27 30.82
CA ASP A 328 -4.39 -17.24 29.73
C ASP A 328 -4.84 -16.62 28.39
N THR A 329 -5.92 -15.82 28.41
CA THR A 329 -6.38 -15.08 27.22
C THR A 329 -5.32 -14.10 26.72
N ILE A 330 -4.65 -13.37 27.61
CA ILE A 330 -3.58 -12.43 27.27
C ILE A 330 -2.39 -13.17 26.63
N LYS A 331 -2.03 -14.34 27.15
CA LYS A 331 -0.96 -15.18 26.58
C LYS A 331 -1.30 -15.62 25.15
N ASP A 332 -2.53 -16.06 24.90
CA ASP A 332 -2.98 -16.46 23.57
C ASP A 332 -2.99 -15.27 22.60
N MET A 333 -3.47 -14.10 23.04
CA MET A 333 -3.42 -12.87 22.25
C MET A 333 -2.00 -12.48 21.86
N ASN A 334 -1.05 -12.53 22.80
CA ASN A 334 0.35 -12.22 22.51
C ASN A 334 0.98 -13.21 21.55
N THR A 335 0.59 -14.49 21.61
CA THR A 335 1.03 -15.50 20.63
C THR A 335 0.53 -15.16 19.23
N GLN A 336 -0.72 -14.72 19.09
CA GLN A 336 -1.27 -14.28 17.81
C GLN A 336 -0.61 -12.99 17.29
N ILE A 337 -0.33 -12.02 18.18
CA ILE A 337 0.37 -10.79 17.80
C ILE A 337 1.78 -11.11 17.30
N ALA A 338 2.50 -12.02 17.94
CA ALA A 338 3.83 -12.45 17.50
C ALA A 338 3.77 -13.10 16.10
N ALA A 339 2.80 -13.99 15.86
CA ALA A 339 2.60 -14.62 14.56
C ALA A 339 2.24 -13.60 13.47
N ALA A 340 1.35 -12.66 13.76
CA ALA A 340 0.96 -11.60 12.84
C ALA A 340 2.15 -10.66 12.52
N ALA A 341 3.00 -10.36 13.50
CA ALA A 341 4.22 -9.61 13.27
C ALA A 341 5.21 -10.36 12.37
N GLU A 342 5.33 -11.68 12.50
CA GLU A 342 6.17 -12.49 11.61
C GLU A 342 5.65 -12.46 10.16
N GLU A 343 4.33 -12.55 9.95
CA GLU A 343 3.69 -12.40 8.64
C GLU A 343 3.89 -10.99 8.04
N GLN A 344 3.79 -9.95 8.88
CA GLN A 344 4.11 -8.58 8.47
C GLN A 344 5.58 -8.42 8.06
N SER A 345 6.51 -9.13 8.72
CA SER A 345 7.93 -9.10 8.37
C SER A 345 8.18 -9.67 6.98
N ILE A 346 7.52 -10.79 6.65
CA ILE A 346 7.59 -11.40 5.31
C ILE A 346 7.05 -10.43 4.25
N THR A 347 5.90 -9.81 4.54
CA THR A 347 5.27 -8.84 3.64
C THR A 347 6.16 -7.62 3.42
N ALA A 348 6.80 -7.09 4.48
CA ALA A 348 7.72 -5.97 4.38
C ALA A 348 8.95 -6.32 3.52
N GLU A 349 9.49 -7.54 3.65
CA GLU A 349 10.59 -8.00 2.81
C GLU A 349 10.18 -8.11 1.33
N GLU A 350 8.98 -8.62 1.04
CA GLU A 350 8.43 -8.68 -0.31
C GLU A 350 8.28 -7.27 -0.92
N ILE A 351 7.72 -6.33 -0.16
CA ILE A 351 7.61 -4.93 -0.61
C ILE A 351 9.00 -4.34 -0.88
N ASN A 352 9.99 -4.61 -0.03
CA ASN A 352 11.35 -4.12 -0.25
C ASN A 352 11.97 -4.68 -1.55
N ARG A 353 11.72 -5.95 -1.88
CA ARG A 353 12.13 -6.54 -3.19
C ARG A 353 11.42 -5.86 -4.37
N ASN A 354 10.14 -5.53 -4.21
CA ASN A 354 9.38 -4.81 -5.23
C ASN A 354 9.92 -3.39 -5.45
N ILE A 355 10.32 -2.69 -4.38
CA ILE A 355 10.96 -1.36 -4.44
C ILE A 355 12.27 -1.41 -5.24
N VAL A 356 13.12 -2.41 -4.99
CA VAL A 356 14.35 -2.60 -5.77
C VAL A 356 14.04 -2.81 -7.26
N THR A 357 13.01 -3.60 -7.56
CA THR A 357 12.55 -3.84 -8.93
C THR A 357 12.03 -2.55 -9.59
N ILE A 358 11.24 -1.75 -8.88
CA ILE A 358 10.74 -0.45 -9.36
C ILE A 358 11.89 0.52 -9.63
N SER A 359 12.91 0.55 -8.77
CA SER A 359 14.10 1.37 -8.97
C SER A 359 14.86 0.95 -10.23
N SER A 360 15.03 -0.36 -10.46
CA SER A 360 15.65 -0.88 -11.69
C SER A 360 14.87 -0.47 -12.95
N ILE A 361 13.54 -0.64 -12.94
CA ILE A 361 12.67 -0.24 -14.06
C ILE A 361 12.75 1.28 -14.30
N SER A 362 12.81 2.08 -13.23
CA SER A 362 12.95 3.52 -13.32
C SER A 362 14.28 3.90 -13.98
N HIS A 363 15.37 3.20 -13.64
CA HIS A 363 16.67 3.39 -14.28
C HIS A 363 16.65 3.03 -15.77
N GLU A 364 16.07 1.88 -16.13
CA GLU A 364 15.90 1.47 -17.53
C GLU A 364 15.04 2.47 -18.32
N THR A 365 13.98 3.01 -17.70
CA THR A 365 13.10 4.02 -18.32
C THR A 365 13.82 5.35 -18.53
N ALA A 366 14.69 5.76 -17.61
CA ALA A 366 15.55 6.94 -17.79
C ALA A 366 16.49 6.74 -18.99
N GLN A 367 17.14 5.59 -19.08
CA GLN A 367 18.04 5.26 -20.20
C GLN A 367 17.30 5.22 -21.54
N GLY A 368 16.11 4.59 -21.58
CA GLY A 368 15.28 4.55 -22.78
C GLY A 368 14.77 5.95 -23.21
N SER A 369 14.50 6.82 -22.24
CA SER A 369 14.17 8.22 -22.51
C SER A 369 15.37 8.96 -23.12
N GLU A 370 16.58 8.79 -22.58
CA GLU A 370 17.80 9.39 -23.16
C GLU A 370 18.05 8.94 -24.61
N GLN A 371 17.87 7.64 -24.89
CA GLN A 371 17.97 7.11 -26.25
C GLN A 371 16.90 7.70 -27.18
N THR A 372 15.68 7.87 -26.69
CA THR A 372 14.57 8.46 -27.47
C THR A 372 14.82 9.94 -27.76
N ALA A 373 15.40 10.69 -26.81
CA ALA A 373 15.78 12.08 -27.01
C ALA A 373 16.82 12.21 -28.13
N ALA A 374 17.88 11.39 -28.08
CA ALA A 374 18.93 11.39 -29.11
C ALA A 374 18.37 11.00 -30.50
N ALA A 375 17.48 10.01 -30.56
CA ALA A 375 16.83 9.62 -31.82
C ALA A 375 15.92 10.73 -32.38
N SER A 376 15.22 11.46 -31.50
CA SER A 376 14.35 12.57 -31.89
C SER A 376 15.17 13.76 -32.43
N GLU A 377 16.30 14.08 -31.80
CA GLU A 377 17.22 15.10 -32.30
C GLU A 377 17.77 14.75 -33.69
N GLU A 378 18.15 13.49 -33.91
CA GLU A 378 18.62 13.01 -35.21
C GLU A 378 17.52 13.03 -36.28
N LEU A 379 16.27 12.67 -35.93
CA LEU A 379 15.12 12.80 -36.84
C LEU A 379 14.85 14.25 -37.24
N ALA A 380 14.89 15.18 -36.27
CA ALA A 380 14.73 16.60 -36.54
C ALA A 380 15.84 17.12 -37.49
N ARG A 381 17.08 16.68 -37.27
CA ARG A 381 18.22 17.00 -38.14
C ARG A 381 18.04 16.45 -39.55
N LEU A 382 17.64 15.19 -39.70
CA LEU A 382 17.39 14.54 -40.99
C LEU A 382 16.23 15.21 -41.74
N ALA A 383 15.15 15.55 -41.04
CA ALA A 383 14.02 16.27 -41.61
C ALA A 383 14.43 17.66 -42.12
N SER A 384 15.19 18.42 -41.33
CA SER A 384 15.73 19.71 -41.73
C SER A 384 16.66 19.59 -42.94
N HIS A 385 17.54 18.58 -42.97
CA HIS A 385 18.41 18.33 -44.11
C HIS A 385 17.62 17.99 -45.39
N LEU A 386 16.57 17.18 -45.27
CA LEU A 386 15.71 16.81 -46.39
C LEU A 386 14.89 18.00 -46.89
N GLN A 387 14.39 18.86 -46.00
CA GLN A 387 13.79 20.15 -46.38
C GLN A 387 14.77 21.04 -47.14
N GLU A 388 16.04 21.13 -46.71
CA GLU A 388 17.07 21.89 -47.42
C GLU A 388 17.33 21.33 -48.83
N GLN A 389 17.45 20.01 -48.96
CA GLN A 389 17.65 19.35 -50.26
C GLN A 389 16.50 19.59 -51.22
N VAL A 390 15.26 19.47 -50.73
CA VAL A 390 14.04 19.64 -51.51
C VAL A 390 13.79 21.12 -51.84
N GLY A 391 14.16 22.04 -50.93
CA GLY A 391 14.07 23.49 -51.11
C GLY A 391 14.98 24.04 -52.22
N ARG A 392 15.96 23.26 -52.70
CA ARG A 392 16.76 23.61 -53.90
C ARG A 392 15.94 23.58 -55.19
N PHE A 393 14.84 22.81 -55.22
CA PHE A 393 13.95 22.73 -56.36
C PHE A 393 12.92 23.86 -56.32
N LYS A 394 12.77 24.59 -57.43
CA LYS A 394 11.73 25.61 -57.55
C LYS A 394 10.44 24.95 -58.00
N ILE A 395 9.47 24.88 -57.10
CA ILE A 395 8.12 24.39 -57.35
C ILE A 395 7.11 25.53 -57.19
N ARG A 396 5.99 25.41 -57.90
CA ARG A 396 4.90 26.39 -57.85
C ARG A 396 3.94 26.15 -56.71
#